data_AF-A0A957Q353-F1
#
_entry.id   AF-A0A957Q353-F1
#
_cell.length_a   1.000
_cell.length_b   1.000
_cell.length_c   1.000
_cell.angle_alpha   90.00
_cell.angle_beta   90.00
_cell.angle_gamma   90.00
#
_symmetry.space_group_name_H-M   'P 1'
#
loop_
_entity.id
_entity.type
_entity.pdbx_description
1 polymer ?
#
loop_
_entity_poly.entity_id
_entity_poly.type
_entity_poly.pdbx_seq_one_letter_code
_entity_poly.pdbx_strand_id
1 'polypeptide(L)'
;MLVADETTFLVANDDVLQAAAGTMVTIPVRANDSLFTGTLESTQVSLESDPLFGSATVEQDGTISYVAPPRFIEEDAFEYSICTADDLCDAATV
;
A
#
# COMPACT_ATOMS: atom_id res chain seq x y z
N MET A 1 5.84 -20.55 -34.17
CA MET A 1 4.86 -19.84 -33.34
C MET A 1 5.28 -20.04 -31.90
N LEU A 2 6.11 -19.14 -31.39
CA LEU A 2 6.44 -19.08 -29.98
C LEU A 2 5.33 -18.26 -29.34
N VAL A 3 4.55 -18.87 -28.45
CA VAL A 3 3.73 -18.12 -27.50
C VAL A 3 4.53 -18.15 -26.21
N ALA A 4 5.15 -17.02 -25.86
CA ALA A 4 5.75 -16.81 -24.55
C ALA A 4 5.96 -15.30 -24.40
N ASP A 5 4.93 -14.61 -23.92
CA ASP A 5 5.10 -13.62 -22.85
C ASP A 5 3.71 -13.26 -22.28
N GLU A 6 3.16 -14.13 -21.44
CA GLU A 6 2.15 -13.69 -20.47
C GLU A 6 2.94 -13.18 -19.26
N THR A 7 3.44 -11.95 -19.35
CA THR A 7 4.25 -11.31 -18.33
C THR A 7 3.41 -11.21 -17.06
N THR A 8 3.77 -11.92 -15.99
CA THR A 8 3.14 -11.73 -14.68
C THR A 8 3.51 -10.34 -14.19
N PHE A 9 2.54 -9.43 -14.16
CA PHE A 9 2.73 -8.08 -13.64
C PHE A 9 1.90 -7.85 -12.38
N LEU A 10 2.53 -7.14 -11.46
CA LEU A 10 1.94 -6.54 -10.28
C LEU A 10 2.13 -5.03 -10.44
N VAL A 11 1.06 -4.28 -10.23
CA VAL A 11 1.08 -2.81 -10.29
C VAL A 11 0.45 -2.29 -9.01
N ALA A 12 1.27 -1.65 -8.19
CA ALA A 12 0.85 -0.83 -7.07
C ALA A 12 0.62 0.60 -7.58
N ASN A 13 -0.51 1.21 -7.24
CA ASN A 13 -0.81 2.58 -7.64
C ASN A 13 -0.88 3.47 -6.40
N ASP A 14 -0.32 4.67 -6.51
CA ASP A 14 -0.34 5.64 -5.41
C ASP A 14 -1.77 5.87 -4.87
N ASP A 15 -1.85 5.90 -3.55
CA ASP A 15 -3.03 6.16 -2.77
C ASP A 15 -3.13 7.64 -2.39
N VAL A 16 -4.21 7.99 -1.69
CA VAL A 16 -4.39 9.33 -1.14
C VAL A 16 -4.61 9.23 0.36
N LEU A 17 -3.70 9.80 1.14
CA LEU A 17 -3.91 10.02 2.56
C LEU A 17 -4.88 11.17 2.84
N GLN A 18 -6.07 10.85 3.35
CA GLN A 18 -7.03 11.84 3.87
C GLN A 18 -7.32 11.59 5.35
N ALA A 19 -6.58 12.28 6.22
CA ALA A 19 -6.73 12.15 7.67
C ALA A 19 -7.05 13.50 8.34
N ALA A 20 -8.03 13.50 9.24
CA ALA A 20 -8.25 14.64 10.12
C ALA A 20 -7.25 14.61 11.30
N ALA A 21 -6.87 15.78 11.79
CA ALA A 21 -5.95 15.90 12.92
C ALA A 21 -6.40 15.09 14.14
N GLY A 22 -5.49 14.27 14.69
CA GLY A 22 -5.74 13.43 15.86
C GLY A 22 -6.69 12.25 15.61
N THR A 23 -6.94 11.88 14.35
CA THR A 23 -7.79 10.74 13.99
C THR A 23 -6.98 9.58 13.44
N MET A 24 -7.55 8.38 13.56
CA MET A 24 -7.08 7.19 12.88
C MET A 24 -7.90 6.98 11.60
N VAL A 25 -7.23 6.66 10.50
CA VAL A 25 -7.84 6.27 9.23
C VAL A 25 -7.28 4.91 8.83
N THR A 26 -8.15 4.05 8.31
CA THR A 26 -7.78 2.78 7.70
C THR A 26 -7.78 2.94 6.19
N ILE A 27 -6.68 2.57 5.57
CA ILE A 27 -6.40 2.80 4.15
C ILE A 27 -6.36 1.44 3.44
N PRO A 28 -7.32 1.17 2.53
CA PRO A 28 -7.33 -0.07 1.75
C PRO A 28 -6.38 0.07 0.56
N VAL A 29 -5.08 0.02 0.81
CA VAL A 29 -4.01 0.31 -0.18
C VAL A 29 -4.02 -0.58 -1.44
N ARG A 30 -4.71 -1.72 -1.39
CA ARG A 30 -4.88 -2.62 -2.56
C ARG A 30 -6.03 -2.22 -3.48
N ALA A 31 -6.85 -1.24 -3.10
CA ALA A 31 -8.14 -1.00 -3.75
C ALA A 31 -8.02 -0.52 -5.21
N ASN A 32 -6.93 0.15 -5.54
CA ASN A 32 -6.59 0.66 -6.86
C ASN A 32 -5.46 -0.14 -7.54
N ASP A 33 -4.98 -1.23 -6.95
CA ASP A 33 -3.88 -2.04 -7.46
C ASP A 33 -4.34 -3.08 -8.48
N SER A 34 -3.38 -3.76 -9.12
CA SER A 34 -3.68 -4.82 -10.09
C SER A 34 -2.64 -5.94 -10.07
N LEU A 35 -3.12 -7.18 -10.06
CA LEU A 35 -2.31 -8.38 -10.23
C LEU A 35 -2.88 -9.20 -11.39
N PHE A 36 -2.08 -9.41 -12.44
CA PHE A 36 -2.53 -10.10 -13.64
C PHE A 36 -2.85 -11.58 -13.38
N THR A 37 -2.04 -12.25 -12.58
CA THR A 37 -2.18 -13.67 -12.25
C THR A 37 -2.41 -13.86 -10.76
N GLY A 38 -3.68 -13.92 -10.36
CA GLY A 38 -4.06 -14.21 -8.97
C GLY A 38 -5.03 -13.17 -8.38
N THR A 39 -4.95 -12.99 -7.06
CA THR A 39 -5.76 -12.04 -6.30
C THR A 39 -4.87 -11.20 -5.41
N LEU A 40 -5.13 -9.89 -5.31
CA LEU A 40 -4.37 -8.99 -4.43
C LEU A 40 -4.44 -9.42 -2.96
N GLU A 41 -5.51 -10.10 -2.52
CA GLU A 41 -5.60 -10.65 -1.16
C GLU A 41 -4.54 -11.70 -0.82
N SER A 42 -3.87 -12.26 -1.83
CA SER A 42 -2.78 -13.23 -1.65
C SER A 42 -1.40 -12.59 -1.52
N THR A 43 -1.29 -11.27 -1.76
CA THR A 43 -0.03 -10.56 -1.58
C THR A 43 0.21 -10.28 -0.09
N GLN A 44 1.44 -9.94 0.27
CA GLN A 44 1.77 -9.36 1.57
C GLN A 44 1.97 -7.87 1.41
N VAL A 45 1.54 -7.08 2.39
CA VAL A 45 1.80 -5.64 2.46
C VAL A 45 2.91 -5.39 3.47
N SER A 46 3.84 -4.50 3.14
CA SER A 46 4.91 -4.04 4.04
C SER A 46 5.09 -2.54 3.92
N LEU A 47 5.50 -1.89 5.02
CA LEU A 47 5.95 -0.50 4.99
C LEU A 47 7.44 -0.47 4.62
N GLU A 48 7.78 0.35 3.62
CA GLU A 48 9.16 0.59 3.18
C GLU A 48 9.73 1.87 3.82
N SER A 49 8.85 2.81 4.15
CA SER A 49 9.18 3.99 4.94
C SER A 49 8.06 4.36 5.90
N ASP A 50 8.42 5.01 7.00
CA ASP A 50 7.46 5.58 7.94
C ASP A 50 7.04 7.00 7.51
N PRO A 51 5.81 7.42 7.83
CA PRO A 51 5.42 8.82 7.74
C PRO A 51 6.28 9.71 8.65
N LEU A 52 6.43 10.99 8.29
CA LEU A 52 7.26 11.94 9.02
C LEU A 52 6.62 12.39 10.35
N PHE A 53 5.30 12.51 10.41
CA PHE A 53 4.59 13.11 11.54
C PHE A 53 3.61 12.16 12.24
N GLY A 54 2.93 11.31 11.49
CA GLY A 54 2.01 10.29 12.01
C GLY A 54 2.70 8.97 12.33
N SER A 55 1.90 7.91 12.40
CA SER A 55 2.38 6.54 12.43
C SER A 55 1.52 5.67 11.52
N ALA A 56 2.16 4.89 10.66
CA ALA A 56 1.51 3.87 9.84
C ALA A 56 1.73 2.48 10.44
N THR A 57 0.75 1.58 10.31
CA THR A 57 0.87 0.20 10.75
C THR A 57 0.11 -0.70 9.78
N VAL A 58 0.79 -1.74 9.27
CA VAL A 58 0.14 -2.76 8.44
C VAL A 58 -0.71 -3.67 9.33
N GLU A 59 -1.98 -3.80 8.99
CA GLU A 59 -2.93 -4.66 9.68
C GLU A 59 -2.93 -6.07 9.09
N GLN A 60 -3.51 -7.03 9.83
CA GLN A 60 -3.52 -8.44 9.42
C GLN A 60 -4.26 -8.68 8.09
N ASP A 61 -5.23 -7.85 7.75
CA ASP A 61 -5.99 -7.94 6.50
C ASP A 61 -5.30 -7.25 5.31
N GLY A 62 -4.11 -6.67 5.52
CA GLY A 62 -3.35 -5.97 4.48
C GLY A 62 -3.81 -4.53 4.24
N THR A 63 -4.72 -4.00 5.06
CA THR A 63 -4.94 -2.54 5.13
C THR A 63 -3.84 -1.87 5.95
N ILE A 64 -3.71 -0.55 5.83
CA ILE A 64 -2.80 0.25 6.64
C ILE A 64 -3.59 1.19 7.55
N SER A 65 -3.37 1.11 8.85
CA SER A 65 -3.84 2.09 9.82
C SER A 65 -2.86 3.26 9.91
N TYR A 66 -3.32 4.47 9.59
CA TYR A 66 -2.56 5.70 9.83
C TYR A 66 -3.18 6.48 10.98
N VAL A 67 -2.35 6.91 11.93
CA VAL A 67 -2.76 7.78 13.04
C VAL A 67 -2.15 9.16 12.84
N ALA A 68 -3.00 10.14 12.52
CA ALA A 68 -2.58 11.53 12.38
C ALA A 68 -2.24 12.14 13.75
N PRO A 69 -1.16 12.93 13.86
CA PRO A 69 -0.82 13.60 15.11
C PRO A 69 -1.91 14.63 15.49
N PRO A 70 -2.05 14.95 16.78
CA PRO A 70 -2.91 16.06 17.20
C PRO A 70 -2.45 17.37 16.54
N ARG A 71 -3.40 18.16 16.03
CA ARG A 71 -3.13 19.42 15.32
C ARG A 71 -2.31 19.22 14.02
N PHE A 72 -2.52 18.11 13.32
CA PHE A 72 -2.04 17.88 11.96
C PHE A 72 -2.52 18.98 11.00
N ILE A 73 -1.58 19.66 10.33
CA ILE A 73 -1.83 20.77 9.40
C ILE A 73 -1.01 20.58 8.11
N GLU A 74 0.10 19.86 8.19
CA GLU A 74 0.97 19.52 7.07
C GLU A 74 0.51 18.23 6.38
N GLU A 75 0.98 18.00 5.16
CA GLU A 75 0.84 16.69 4.49
C GLU A 75 1.85 15.70 5.08
N ASP A 76 1.49 14.42 5.04
CA ASP A 76 2.38 13.32 5.39
C ASP A 76 2.30 12.29 4.28
N ALA A 77 3.35 11.48 4.14
CA ALA A 77 3.41 10.45 3.12
C ALA A 77 4.28 9.29 3.60
N PHE A 78 3.97 8.09 3.12
CA PHE A 78 4.78 6.92 3.36
C PHE A 78 4.74 5.97 2.16
N GLU A 79 5.76 5.12 2.04
CA GLU A 79 5.85 4.12 0.97
C GLU A 79 5.52 2.73 1.51
N TYR A 80 4.72 1.99 0.75
CA TYR A 80 4.43 0.59 1.01
C TYR A 80 4.77 -0.25 -0.23
N SER A 81 4.94 -1.55 -0.01
CA SER A 81 5.07 -2.53 -1.07
C SER A 81 4.01 -3.61 -0.94
N ILE A 82 3.62 -4.17 -2.08
CA ILE A 82 2.87 -5.41 -2.17
C ILE A 82 3.72 -6.47 -2.87
N CYS A 83 3.77 -7.67 -2.31
CA CYS A 83 4.58 -8.77 -2.84
C CYS A 83 3.76 -10.06 -2.96
N THR A 84 3.87 -10.76 -4.08
CA THR A 84 3.35 -12.13 -4.22
C THR A 84 4.26 -13.13 -3.51
N ALA A 85 3.80 -14.38 -3.36
CA ALA A 85 4.62 -15.46 -2.80
C ALA A 85 5.82 -15.87 -3.68
N ASP A 86 5.84 -15.43 -4.94
CA ASP A 86 6.93 -15.68 -5.89
C ASP A 86 7.90 -14.49 -5.99
N ASP A 87 7.89 -13.60 -4.98
CA ASP A 87 8.74 -12.40 -4.87
C ASP A 87 8.57 -11.39 -6.02
N LEU A 88 7.40 -11.39 -6.69
CA LEU A 88 7.00 -10.28 -7.56
C LEU A 88 6.45 -9.17 -6.67
N CYS A 89 7.18 -8.06 -6.58
CA CYS A 89 6.81 -6.91 -5.77
C CYS A 89 6.64 -5.65 -6.60
N ASP A 90 5.78 -4.76 -6.13
CA ASP A 90 5.71 -3.37 -6.59
C ASP A 90 5.44 -2.45 -5.39
N ALA A 91 5.83 -1.18 -5.50
CA ALA A 91 5.74 -0.20 -4.42
C ALA A 91 4.95 1.04 -4.87
N ALA A 92 4.27 1.65 -3.91
CA ALA A 92 3.50 2.87 -4.12
C ALA A 92 3.51 3.74 -2.86
N THR A 93 3.13 5.00 -3.04
CA THR A 93 3.04 5.99 -1.98
C THR A 93 1.60 6.17 -1.52
N VAL A 94 1.44 6.48 -0.23
CA VAL A 94 0.19 6.91 0.40
C VAL A 94 0.35 8.33 0.91
#